data_AF-A0A962V779-F1
#
_entry.id   AF-A0A962V779-F1
#
_cell.length_a   1.000
_cell.length_b   1.000
_cell.length_c   1.000
_cell.angle_alpha   90.00
_cell.angle_beta   90.00
_cell.angle_gamma   90.00
#
_symmetry.space_group_name_H-M   'P 1'
#
loop_
_entity.id
_entity.type
_entity.pdbx_description
1 polymer ?
#
loop_
_entity_poly.entity_id
_entity_poly.type
_entity_poly.pdbx_seq_one_letter_code
_entity_poly.pdbx_strand_id
1 'polypeptide(L)'
;MTKRTPRMIINPNFITKVIAMLLGITIISVTLAHQGATGIVKERMDMMKSMGDANKAIGDMIKGKTTFDAAQIAEHARTINRQSQDILGHFPEGSLQKVSEALPQIWEDWPRFEHITQQLRAIA
;
A
#
# COMPACT_ATOMS: atom_id res chain seq x y z
N MET A 1 -29.58 -14.18 -32.05
CA MET A 1 -29.85 -12.94 -31.29
C MET A 1 -29.06 -13.01 -29.97
N THR A 2 -27.78 -12.68 -30.00
CA THR A 2 -26.85 -12.84 -28.86
C THR A 2 -26.54 -11.47 -28.25
N LYS A 3 -26.96 -11.25 -27.00
CA LYS A 3 -26.70 -10.01 -26.25
C LYS A 3 -25.20 -9.94 -25.93
N ARG A 4 -24.48 -9.02 -26.58
CA ARG A 4 -23.09 -8.68 -26.22
C ARG A 4 -23.13 -7.90 -24.90
N THR A 5 -22.57 -8.48 -23.84
CA THR A 5 -22.36 -7.81 -22.56
C THR A 5 -21.38 -6.64 -22.73
N PRO A 6 -21.61 -5.47 -22.11
CA PRO A 6 -20.67 -4.36 -22.17
C PRO A 6 -19.38 -4.75 -21.43
N ARG A 7 -18.25 -4.75 -22.16
CA ARG A 7 -16.92 -4.84 -21.55
C ARG A 7 -16.72 -3.61 -20.68
N MET A 8 -16.76 -3.78 -19.37
CA MET A 8 -16.25 -2.80 -18.42
C MET A 8 -14.73 -2.80 -18.58
N ILE A 9 -14.24 -1.96 -19.50
CA ILE A 9 -12.82 -1.66 -19.63
C ILE A 9 -12.45 -0.89 -18.36
N ILE A 10 -11.94 -1.60 -17.35
CA ILE A 10 -11.28 -0.95 -16.23
C ILE A 10 -10.00 -0.35 -16.80
N ASN A 11 -10.06 0.95 -17.05
CA ASN A 11 -8.98 1.74 -17.61
C ASN A 11 -7.75 1.56 -16.70
N PRO A 12 -6.58 1.12 -17.22
CA PRO A 12 -5.39 0.81 -16.40
C PRO A 12 -4.92 1.99 -15.53
N ASN A 13 -5.35 3.20 -15.86
CA ASN A 13 -5.12 4.44 -15.11
C ASN A 13 -5.96 4.57 -13.82
N PHE A 14 -6.95 3.70 -13.59
CA PHE A 14 -7.78 3.72 -12.38
C PHE A 14 -7.00 3.21 -11.15
N ILE A 15 -6.15 2.20 -11.36
CA ILE A 15 -5.34 1.56 -10.29
C ILE A 15 -4.16 2.45 -9.87
N THR A 16 -3.60 3.22 -10.80
CA THR A 16 -2.55 4.21 -10.51
C THR A 16 -3.09 5.39 -9.70
N LYS A 17 -4.38 5.72 -9.84
CA LYS A 17 -4.98 6.92 -9.23
C LYS A 17 -5.43 6.74 -7.78
N VAL A 18 -5.71 5.52 -7.33
CA VAL A 18 -5.97 5.25 -5.90
C VAL A 18 -4.67 5.37 -5.08
N ILE A 19 -3.51 5.18 -5.71
CA ILE A 19 -2.18 5.33 -5.09
C ILE A 19 -1.64 6.78 -5.20
N ALA A 20 -2.15 7.59 -6.13
CA ALA A 20 -1.59 8.91 -6.47
C ALA A 20 -2.43 10.14 -6.05
N MET A 21 -3.40 10.00 -5.15
CA MET A 21 -4.27 11.12 -4.74
C MET A 21 -4.26 11.19 -3.20
N LEU A 22 -3.29 11.85 -2.57
CA LEU A 22 -3.32 13.31 -2.37
C LEU A 22 -1.90 13.85 -2.05
N LEU A 23 -1.28 14.48 -3.05
CA LEU A 23 -0.22 15.50 -2.98
C LEU A 23 1.03 15.16 -2.15
N GLY A 24 2.04 14.59 -2.82
CA GLY A 24 3.44 14.79 -2.43
C GLY A 24 4.33 13.56 -2.30
N ILE A 25 3.90 12.34 -2.68
CA ILE A 25 4.78 11.17 -2.64
C ILE A 25 5.11 10.76 -4.08
N THR A 26 6.25 11.24 -4.56
CA THR A 26 6.91 10.64 -5.71
C THR A 26 7.38 9.25 -5.29
N ILE A 27 6.79 8.19 -5.84
CA ILE A 27 7.39 6.85 -5.78
C ILE A 27 8.61 6.90 -6.70
N ILE A 28 9.76 7.30 -6.15
CA ILE A 28 11.04 7.08 -6.80
C ILE A 28 11.44 5.66 -6.41
N SER A 29 11.33 4.74 -7.37
CA SER A 29 11.89 3.40 -7.25
C SER A 29 13.40 3.51 -7.01
N VAL A 30 13.84 3.41 -5.75
CA VAL A 30 15.26 3.19 -5.41
C VAL A 30 15.42 1.76 -4.95
N THR A 31 15.53 0.87 -5.93
CA THR A 31 16.24 -0.39 -5.77
C THR A 31 17.70 -0.04 -5.46
N LEU A 32 18.12 0.01 -4.18
CA LEU A 32 19.49 -0.25 -3.66
C LEU A 32 19.78 0.25 -2.21
N ALA A 33 18.80 0.31 -1.29
CA ALA A 33 19.09 0.77 0.09
C ALA A 33 18.46 -0.04 1.26
N HIS A 34 17.95 -1.26 1.03
CA HIS A 34 17.30 -2.04 2.11
C HIS A 34 18.27 -2.61 3.18
N GLN A 35 19.59 -2.46 3.04
CA GLN A 35 20.56 -3.07 3.98
C GLN A 35 20.93 -2.22 5.21
N GLY A 36 20.27 -1.07 5.43
CA GLY A 36 20.67 -0.14 6.51
C GLY A 36 19.59 0.23 7.54
N ALA A 37 18.33 -0.19 7.34
CA ALA A 37 17.25 0.18 8.26
C ALA A 37 17.31 -0.72 9.52
N THR A 38 17.15 -0.12 10.69
CA THR A 38 17.07 -0.84 11.96
C THR A 38 15.88 -0.38 12.79
N GLY A 39 15.45 -1.19 13.77
CA GLY A 39 14.34 -0.90 14.66
C GLY A 39 13.05 -0.56 13.91
N ILE A 40 12.30 0.42 14.44
CA ILE A 40 10.96 0.79 13.95
C ILE A 40 10.95 1.20 12.46
N VAL A 41 12.06 1.73 11.93
CA VAL A 41 12.18 2.08 10.50
C VAL A 41 12.17 0.83 9.64
N LYS A 42 12.89 -0.22 10.06
CA LYS A 42 12.87 -1.50 9.35
C LYS A 42 11.49 -2.15 9.44
N GLU A 43 10.90 -2.15 10.63
CA GLU A 43 9.59 -2.77 10.88
C GLU A 43 8.51 -2.17 9.97
N ARG A 44 8.45 -0.83 9.87
CA ARG A 44 7.46 -0.19 8.98
C ARG A 44 7.72 -0.44 7.50
N MET A 45 8.99 -0.52 7.09
CA MET A 45 9.35 -0.81 5.69
C MET A 45 8.95 -2.24 5.32
N ASP A 46 9.22 -3.20 6.20
CA ASP A 46 8.85 -4.60 6.01
C ASP A 46 7.32 -4.76 5.99
N MET A 47 6.60 -4.06 6.87
CA MET A 47 5.13 -4.01 6.87
C MET A 47 4.59 -3.46 5.54
N MET A 48 5.04 -2.27 5.10
CA MET A 48 4.57 -1.64 3.87
C MET A 48 4.90 -2.48 2.63
N LYS A 49 6.07 -3.15 2.62
CA LYS A 49 6.44 -4.10 1.57
C LYS A 49 5.46 -5.27 1.52
N SER A 50 5.16 -5.87 2.67
CA SER A 50 4.23 -6.99 2.77
C SER A 50 2.81 -6.61 2.31
N MET A 51 2.32 -5.41 2.65
CA MET A 51 1.06 -4.87 2.12
C MET A 51 1.12 -4.72 0.59
N GLY A 52 2.22 -4.17 0.07
CA GLY A 52 2.44 -3.99 -1.37
C GLY A 52 2.46 -5.31 -2.14
N ASP A 53 3.15 -6.32 -1.61
CA ASP A 53 3.22 -7.66 -2.19
C ASP A 53 1.85 -8.36 -2.20
N ALA A 54 1.08 -8.24 -1.10
CA ALA A 54 -0.29 -8.77 -1.01
C ALA A 54 -1.23 -8.09 -2.03
N ASN A 55 -1.20 -6.76 -2.12
CA ASN A 55 -1.98 -6.00 -3.10
C ASN A 55 -1.60 -6.38 -4.54
N LYS A 56 -0.30 -6.56 -4.81
CA LYS A 56 0.18 -7.00 -6.11
C LYS A 56 -0.34 -8.40 -6.47
N ALA A 57 -0.29 -9.34 -5.53
CA ALA A 57 -0.79 -10.70 -5.75
C ALA A 57 -2.29 -10.71 -6.09
N ILE A 58 -3.10 -9.96 -5.32
CA ILE A 58 -4.53 -9.77 -5.63
C ILE A 58 -4.71 -9.15 -7.02
N GLY A 59 -3.99 -8.07 -7.31
CA GLY A 59 -4.09 -7.36 -8.59
C GLY A 59 -3.69 -8.23 -9.78
N ASP A 60 -2.68 -9.09 -9.64
CA ASP A 60 -2.24 -10.01 -10.69
C ASP A 60 -3.27 -11.12 -10.94
N MET A 61 -3.90 -11.65 -9.88
CA MET A 61 -5.01 -12.62 -10.02
C MET A 61 -6.23 -11.99 -10.70
N ILE A 62 -6.66 -10.79 -10.28
CA ILE A 62 -7.81 -10.08 -10.88
C ILE A 62 -7.54 -9.75 -12.35
N LYS A 63 -6.29 -9.41 -12.70
CA LYS A 63 -5.88 -9.12 -14.08
C LYS A 63 -5.64 -10.39 -14.91
N GLY A 64 -5.79 -11.58 -14.34
CA GLY A 64 -5.57 -12.86 -15.02
C GLY A 64 -4.11 -13.13 -15.39
N LYS A 65 -3.15 -12.47 -14.74
CA LYS A 65 -1.72 -12.76 -14.91
C LYS A 65 -1.28 -14.02 -14.17
N THR A 66 -2.02 -14.37 -13.12
CA THR A 66 -1.89 -15.61 -12.36
C THR A 66 -3.26 -16.28 -12.25
N THR A 67 -3.29 -17.58 -11.94
CA THR A 67 -4.54 -18.32 -11.74
C THR A 67 -5.35 -17.69 -10.61
N PHE A 68 -6.64 -17.47 -10.85
CA PHE A 68 -7.56 -16.98 -9.83
C PHE A 68 -7.73 -18.01 -8.72
N ASP A 69 -7.48 -17.59 -7.47
CA ASP A 69 -7.71 -18.38 -6.27
C ASP A 69 -8.34 -17.49 -5.19
N ALA A 70 -9.63 -17.73 -4.92
CA ALA A 70 -10.39 -16.95 -3.95
C ALA A 70 -9.85 -17.08 -2.51
N ALA A 71 -9.28 -18.23 -2.15
CA ALA A 71 -8.73 -18.44 -0.82
C ALA A 71 -7.44 -17.64 -0.63
N GLN A 72 -6.59 -17.59 -1.66
CA GLN A 72 -5.38 -16.75 -1.64
C GLN A 72 -5.72 -15.26 -1.64
N ILE A 73 -6.71 -14.82 -2.42
CA ILE A 73 -7.19 -13.43 -2.37
C ILE A 73 -7.65 -13.07 -0.96
N ALA A 74 -8.42 -13.95 -0.30
CA ALA A 74 -8.88 -13.72 1.06
C ALA A 74 -7.72 -13.63 2.06
N GLU A 75 -6.66 -14.43 1.90
CA GLU A 75 -5.50 -14.37 2.78
C GLU A 75 -4.66 -13.10 2.59
N HIS A 76 -4.45 -12.67 1.35
CA HIS A 76 -3.80 -11.40 1.05
C HIS A 76 -4.62 -10.21 1.59
N ALA A 77 -5.94 -10.22 1.42
CA ALA A 77 -6.82 -9.21 1.97
C ALA A 77 -6.75 -9.15 3.51
N ARG A 78 -6.76 -10.31 4.18
CA ARG A 78 -6.54 -10.38 5.63
C ARG A 78 -5.20 -9.80 6.06
N THR A 79 -4.14 -10.01 5.27
CA THR A 79 -2.82 -9.43 5.53
C THR A 79 -2.86 -7.90 5.49
N ILE A 80 -3.46 -7.34 4.43
CA ILE A 80 -3.63 -5.88 4.27
C ILE A 80 -4.46 -5.31 5.42
N ASN A 81 -5.60 -5.93 5.75
CA ASN A 81 -6.44 -5.50 6.85
C ASN A 81 -5.68 -5.49 8.17
N ARG A 82 -5.01 -6.60 8.55
CA ARG A 82 -4.22 -6.67 9.80
C ARG A 82 -3.17 -5.58 9.89
N GLN A 83 -2.41 -5.36 8.82
CA GLN A 83 -1.33 -4.36 8.81
C GLN A 83 -1.87 -2.93 8.82
N SER A 84 -3.02 -2.67 8.18
CA SER A 84 -3.65 -1.35 8.20
C SER A 84 -4.00 -0.88 9.62
N GLN A 85 -4.29 -1.81 10.53
CA GLN A 85 -4.69 -1.48 11.91
C GLN A 85 -3.57 -0.82 12.71
N ASP A 86 -2.29 -1.04 12.39
CA ASP A 86 -1.18 -0.58 13.23
C ASP A 86 -0.23 0.42 12.54
N ILE A 87 -0.65 1.01 11.42
CA ILE A 87 0.22 1.93 10.66
C ILE A 87 0.72 3.08 11.53
N LEU A 88 -0.12 3.71 12.36
CA LEU A 88 0.29 4.85 13.19
C LEU A 88 1.38 4.50 14.21
N GLY A 89 1.33 3.30 14.81
CA GLY A 89 2.32 2.83 15.79
C GLY A 89 3.73 2.73 15.22
N HIS A 90 3.83 2.62 13.90
CA HIS A 90 5.09 2.51 13.16
C HIS A 90 5.77 3.85 12.82
N PHE A 91 5.16 4.99 13.15
CA PHE A 91 5.70 6.34 12.89
C PHE A 91 5.85 7.18 14.17
N PRO A 92 6.57 6.70 15.20
CA PRO A 92 6.87 7.55 16.35
C PRO A 92 7.72 8.76 15.93
N GLU A 93 7.53 9.87 16.62
CA GLU A 93 8.28 11.10 16.36
C GLU A 93 9.79 10.87 16.48
N GLY A 94 10.57 11.53 15.63
CA GLY A 94 12.03 11.35 15.59
C GLY A 94 12.50 10.04 14.96
N SER A 95 11.61 9.19 14.43
CA SER A 95 11.98 7.92 13.78
C SER A 95 12.47 8.08 12.33
N LEU A 96 13.26 9.12 12.07
CA LEU A 96 13.89 9.37 10.78
C LEU A 96 15.30 8.77 10.76
N GLN A 97 15.51 7.82 9.86
CA GLN A 97 16.85 7.33 9.49
C GLN A 97 17.15 7.73 8.05
N LYS A 98 18.43 7.86 7.69
CA LYS A 98 18.86 8.24 6.33
C LYS A 98 18.27 7.37 5.22
N VAL A 99 17.98 6.10 5.51
CA VAL A 99 17.39 5.13 4.57
C VAL A 99 15.87 5.17 4.51
N SER A 100 15.22 5.97 5.36
CA SER A 100 13.77 6.05 5.39
C SER A 100 13.26 6.94 4.26
N GLU A 101 12.21 6.49 3.58
CA GLU A 101 11.43 7.28 2.61
C GLU A 101 10.30 8.09 3.29
N ALA A 102 10.28 8.11 4.63
CA ALA A 102 9.25 8.82 5.38
C ALA A 102 9.62 10.31 5.39
N LEU A 103 8.68 11.15 4.98
CA LEU A 103 8.88 12.58 4.92
C LEU A 103 8.61 13.24 6.28
N PRO A 104 9.37 14.27 6.70
CA PRO A 104 9.10 15.01 7.94
C PRO A 104 7.66 15.51 8.08
N GLN A 105 7.02 15.80 6.94
CA GLN A 105 5.62 16.24 6.84
C GLN A 105 4.62 15.31 7.53
N ILE A 106 4.95 14.02 7.69
CA ILE A 106 4.10 13.08 8.44
C ILE A 106 3.85 13.59 9.87
N TRP A 107 4.88 14.13 10.52
CA TRP A 107 4.77 14.65 11.88
C TRP A 107 4.37 16.13 11.92
N GLU A 108 4.71 16.91 10.89
CA GLU A 108 4.25 18.31 10.78
C GLU A 108 2.72 18.42 10.58
N ASP A 109 2.12 17.43 9.90
CA ASP A 109 0.68 17.34 9.66
C ASP A 109 0.14 15.96 10.07
N TRP A 110 0.37 15.61 11.33
CA TRP A 110 -0.08 14.36 11.92
C TRP A 110 -1.59 14.11 11.77
N PRO A 111 -2.50 15.09 11.95
CA PRO A 111 -3.93 14.87 11.75
C PRO A 111 -4.28 14.41 10.33
N ARG A 112 -3.60 14.93 9.30
CA ARG A 112 -3.79 14.46 7.93
C ARG A 112 -3.30 13.02 7.76
N PHE A 113 -2.16 12.68 8.35
CA PHE A 113 -1.65 11.31 8.32
C PHE A 113 -2.62 10.34 9.01
N GLU A 114 -3.12 10.67 10.20
CA GLU A 114 -4.16 9.91 10.90
C GLU A 114 -5.40 9.69 10.02
N HIS A 115 -5.91 10.76 9.41
CA HIS A 115 -7.07 10.67 8.53
C HIS A 115 -6.85 9.69 7.36
N ILE A 116 -5.69 9.76 6.71
CA ILE A 116 -5.33 8.85 5.61
C ILE A 116 -5.25 7.40 6.11
N THR A 117 -4.65 7.15 7.28
CA THR A 117 -4.60 5.79 7.84
C THR A 117 -5.98 5.26 8.21
N GLN A 118 -6.89 6.11 8.70
CA GLN A 118 -8.29 5.74 8.98
C GLN A 118 -9.02 5.37 7.70
N GLN A 119 -8.84 6.14 6.62
CA GLN A 119 -9.41 5.81 5.32
C GLN A 119 -8.90 4.47 4.79
N LEU A 120 -7.60 4.21 4.91
CA LEU A 120 -7.01 2.93 4.53
C LEU A 120 -7.60 1.77 5.33
N ARG A 121 -7.73 1.91 6.66
CA ARG A 121 -8.37 0.89 7.52
C ARG A 121 -9.82 0.62 7.14
N ALA A 122 -10.55 1.62 6.66
CA ALA A 122 -11.95 1.48 6.27
C ALA A 122 -12.15 0.72 4.95
N ILE A 123 -11.13 0.68 4.09
CA ILE A 123 -11.20 0.04 2.76
C ILE A 123 -10.38 -1.27 2.67
N ALA A 124 -9.60 -1.58 3.69
CA ALA A 124 -8.79 -2.80 3.80
C ALA A 124 -9.65 -4.00 4.27
#